data_AF-Q2AA80-F1
#
_entry.id   AF-Q2AA80-F1
#
_cell.length_a   1.000
_cell.length_b   1.000
_cell.length_c   1.000
_cell.angle_alpha   90.00
_cell.angle_beta   90.00
_cell.angle_gamma   90.00
#
_symmetry.space_group_name_H-M   'P 1'
#
loop_
_entity.id
_entity.type
_entity.pdbx_description
1 polymer ?
#
loop_
_entity_poly.entity_id
_entity_poly.type
_entity_poly.pdbx_seq_one_letter_code
_entity_poly.pdbx_strand_id
1 'polypeptide(L)'
;MSAQEVKRTGIPCPYPREWYLIAYPAKFNLINFTPFDGNGSPTQHLIYFKSHLGMISGNEALMVRSFVGTLRGPAFDWYRRLKPGSINNWDDMESSFLGSFFDDDDEVSIGTLFDEK
;
A
#
# COMPACT_ATOMS: atom_id res chain seq x y z
N MET A 1 10.06 3.29 14.79
CA MET A 1 11.00 2.26 14.30
C MET A 1 12.24 2.97 13.75
N SER A 2 13.42 2.63 14.24
CA SER A 2 14.67 3.35 13.94
C SER A 2 15.20 2.96 12.55
N ALA A 3 15.91 3.87 11.86
CA ALA A 3 16.53 3.60 10.54
C ALA A 3 17.54 2.44 10.55
N GLN A 4 17.95 2.00 11.75
CA GLN A 4 18.84 0.88 11.98
C GLN A 4 18.13 -0.50 11.94
N GLU A 5 16.83 -0.57 12.26
CA GLU A 5 16.07 -1.84 12.27
C GLU A 5 15.77 -2.36 10.86
N VAL A 6 15.61 -1.46 9.88
CA VAL A 6 15.35 -1.79 8.47
C VAL A 6 16.49 -2.61 7.85
N LYS A 7 17.70 -2.53 8.41
CA LYS A 7 18.87 -3.28 7.91
C LYS A 7 18.85 -4.78 8.25
N ARG A 8 17.97 -5.25 9.15
CA ARG A 8 18.00 -6.63 9.68
C ARG A 8 16.88 -7.54 9.18
N THR A 9 15.88 -7.04 8.46
CA THR A 9 14.66 -7.82 8.17
C THR A 9 14.65 -8.53 6.82
N GLY A 10 15.65 -8.32 5.96
CA GLY A 10 15.68 -8.92 4.62
C GLY A 10 14.50 -8.50 3.73
N ILE A 11 13.74 -7.47 4.13
CA ILE A 11 12.63 -6.94 3.36
C ILE A 11 13.24 -6.11 2.21
N PRO A 12 13.07 -6.51 0.95
CA PRO A 12 13.46 -5.66 -0.17
C PRO A 12 12.70 -4.34 -0.03
N CYS A 13 13.44 -3.23 0.01
CA CYS A 13 12.83 -1.92 0.08
C CYS A 13 12.34 -1.57 -1.35
N PRO A 14 11.03 -1.49 -1.60
CA PRO A 14 10.51 -1.30 -2.95
C PRO A 14 10.67 0.14 -3.44
N TYR A 15 11.01 1.08 -2.55
CA TYR A 15 11.29 2.49 -2.83
C TYR A 15 12.72 2.91 -2.43
N PRO A 16 13.22 4.07 -2.92
CA PRO A 16 14.58 4.55 -2.66
C PRO A 16 14.92 4.67 -1.17
N ARG A 17 16.15 4.30 -0.80
CA ARG A 17 16.63 4.34 0.61
C ARG A 17 16.59 5.76 1.20
N GLU A 18 16.76 6.77 0.34
CA GLU A 18 16.77 8.18 0.70
C GLU A 18 15.46 8.62 1.36
N TRP A 19 14.35 7.95 1.04
CA TRP A 19 13.04 8.26 1.60
C TRP A 19 12.96 8.03 3.10
N TYR A 20 13.84 7.20 3.69
CA TYR A 20 13.93 7.03 5.14
C TYR A 20 14.53 8.24 5.86
N LEU A 21 15.27 9.10 5.15
CA LEU A 21 15.88 10.30 5.71
C LEU A 21 14.88 11.45 5.85
N ILE A 22 13.72 11.34 5.20
CA ILE A 22 12.65 12.33 5.29
C ILE A 22 11.92 12.12 6.62
N ALA A 23 12.00 13.14 7.48
CA ALA A 23 11.32 13.16 8.77
C ALA A 23 9.83 13.41 8.59
N TYR A 24 9.01 12.75 9.42
CA TYR A 24 7.60 13.06 9.52
C TYR A 24 7.40 14.43 10.20
N PRO A 25 6.39 15.21 9.81
CA PRO A 25 6.03 16.44 10.51
C PRO A 25 5.75 16.17 11.99
N ALA A 26 6.16 17.07 12.89
CA ALA A 26 6.05 16.88 14.35
C ALA A 26 4.60 16.70 14.89
N LYS A 27 3.59 17.05 14.09
CA LYS A 27 2.16 16.89 14.42
C LYS A 27 1.47 15.80 13.59
N PHE A 28 2.24 14.99 12.89
CA PHE A 28 1.70 13.90 12.10
C PHE A 28 1.26 12.76 13.02
N ASN A 29 -0.05 12.67 13.22
CA ASN A 29 -0.67 11.47 13.75
C ASN A 29 -1.26 10.72 12.57
N LEU A 30 -0.78 9.51 12.29
CA LEU A 30 -1.62 8.59 11.54
C LEU A 30 -2.89 8.41 12.36
N ILE A 31 -4.02 8.79 11.78
CA ILE A 31 -5.32 8.39 12.29
C ILE A 31 -5.32 6.86 12.37
N ASN A 32 -6.01 6.28 13.36
CA ASN A 32 -6.14 4.83 13.48
C ASN A 32 -6.92 4.28 12.28
N PHE A 33 -6.22 4.07 11.16
CA PHE A 33 -6.75 3.37 10.02
C PHE A 33 -7.07 1.94 10.45
N THR A 34 -8.26 1.46 10.07
CA THR A 34 -8.50 0.02 10.00
C THR A 34 -7.51 -0.53 8.98
N PRO A 35 -6.56 -1.41 9.37
CA PRO A 35 -5.59 -1.91 8.42
C PRO A 35 -6.29 -2.75 7.36
N PHE A 36 -5.97 -2.51 6.09
CA PHE A 36 -6.46 -3.32 4.98
C PHE A 36 -5.71 -4.65 4.97
N ASP A 37 -6.44 -5.75 5.08
CA ASP A 37 -5.88 -7.10 5.07
C ASP A 37 -5.96 -7.78 3.70
N GLY A 38 -6.53 -7.11 2.71
CA GLY A 38 -6.79 -7.67 1.38
C GLY A 38 -8.26 -7.94 1.11
N ASN A 39 -9.15 -7.75 2.09
CA ASN A 39 -10.58 -7.96 1.95
C ASN A 39 -11.37 -6.63 1.91
N GLY A 40 -12.42 -6.59 1.09
CA GLY A 40 -13.22 -5.38 0.86
C GLY A 40 -12.61 -4.47 -0.22
N SER A 41 -13.16 -3.25 -0.35
CA SER A 41 -12.84 -2.38 -1.48
C SER A 41 -11.45 -1.71 -1.36
N PRO A 42 -10.46 -2.08 -2.22
CA PRO A 42 -9.16 -1.40 -2.27
C PRO A 42 -9.32 0.07 -2.70
N THR A 43 -10.28 0.35 -3.58
CA THR A 43 -10.60 1.71 -4.05
C THR A 43 -11.06 2.60 -2.88
N GLN A 44 -11.98 2.10 -2.04
CA GLN A 44 -12.42 2.84 -0.86
C GLN A 44 -11.28 3.04 0.14
N HIS A 45 -10.42 2.03 0.33
CA HIS A 45 -9.25 2.16 1.20
C HIS A 45 -8.31 3.28 0.74
N LEU A 46 -8.04 3.38 -0.58
CA LEU A 46 -7.23 4.46 -1.15
C LEU A 46 -7.86 5.85 -1.00
N ILE A 47 -9.16 5.98 -1.28
CA ILE A 47 -9.88 7.24 -1.11
C ILE A 47 -9.84 7.69 0.35
N TYR A 48 -10.09 6.75 1.27
CA TYR A 48 -10.02 7.01 2.70
C TYR A 48 -8.59 7.37 3.14
N PHE A 49 -7.56 6.71 2.60
CA PHE A 49 -6.18 7.08 2.86
C PHE A 49 -5.86 8.52 2.41
N LYS A 50 -6.20 8.86 1.16
CA LYS A 50 -5.93 10.17 0.56
C LYS A 50 -6.60 11.31 1.32
N SER A 51 -7.83 11.12 1.80
CA SER A 51 -8.57 12.16 2.54
C SER A 51 -7.94 12.51 3.89
N HIS A 52 -7.09 11.65 4.44
CA HIS A 52 -6.43 11.83 5.73
C HIS A 52 -4.93 12.15 5.65
N LEU A 53 -4.37 12.33 4.45
CA LEU A 53 -2.95 12.66 4.29
C LEU A 53 -2.57 13.99 4.95
N GLY A 54 -3.48 14.96 4.99
CA GLY A 54 -3.27 16.26 5.63
C GLY A 54 -1.92 16.88 5.26
N MET A 55 -1.04 17.02 6.24
CA MET A 55 0.29 17.66 6.11
C MET A 55 1.31 16.89 5.26
N ILE A 56 1.08 15.60 4.97
CA ILE A 56 1.99 14.82 4.12
C ILE A 56 1.49 14.70 2.68
N SER A 57 0.34 15.31 2.36
CA SER A 57 -0.19 15.34 1.00
C SER A 57 0.81 16.03 0.06
N GLY A 58 1.12 15.40 -1.07
CA GLY A 58 2.12 15.88 -2.03
C GLY A 58 3.57 15.52 -1.72
N ASN A 59 3.86 14.89 -0.57
CA ASN A 59 5.17 14.30 -0.31
C ASN A 59 5.10 12.79 -0.60
N GLU A 60 5.43 12.41 -1.83
CA GLU A 60 5.30 11.02 -2.32
C GLU A 60 6.00 10.01 -1.40
N ALA A 61 7.19 10.35 -0.91
CA ALA A 61 7.94 9.50 -0.02
C ALA A 61 7.22 9.24 1.31
N LEU A 62 6.64 10.28 1.90
CA LEU A 62 5.86 10.14 3.13
C LEU A 62 4.53 9.45 2.87
N MET A 63 3.89 9.70 1.73
CA MET A 63 2.63 9.04 1.35
C MET A 63 2.83 7.53 1.21
N VAL A 64 3.80 7.08 0.42
CA VAL A 64 4.09 5.65 0.23
C VAL A 64 4.47 4.99 1.56
N ARG A 65 5.38 5.60 2.33
CA ARG A 65 5.79 5.04 3.63
C ARG A 65 4.63 4.97 4.63
N SER A 66 3.71 5.92 4.60
CA SER A 66 2.54 5.92 5.49
C SER A 66 1.49 4.91 5.05
N PHE A 67 1.28 4.76 3.73
CA PHE A 67 0.33 3.81 3.18
C PHE A 67 0.66 2.37 3.56
N VAL A 68 1.94 1.99 3.53
CA VAL A 68 2.40 0.67 3.98
C VAL A 68 2.01 0.38 5.43
N GLY A 69 1.99 1.42 6.29
CA GLY A 69 1.53 1.31 7.68
C GLY A 69 0.03 1.02 7.83
N THR A 70 -0.75 1.16 6.75
CA THR A 70 -2.19 0.85 6.72
C THR A 70 -2.47 -0.57 6.22
N LEU A 71 -1.46 -1.37 5.90
CA LEU A 71 -1.62 -2.73 5.38
C LEU A 71 -1.34 -3.77 6.45
N ARG A 72 -2.06 -4.89 6.42
CA ARG A 72 -1.84 -6.07 7.29
C ARG A 72 -2.00 -7.36 6.49
N GLY A 73 -1.53 -8.48 7.03
CA GLY A 73 -1.84 -9.81 6.53
C GLY A 73 -1.47 -9.98 5.04
N PRO A 74 -2.35 -10.58 4.22
CA PRO A 74 -2.12 -10.76 2.78
C PRO A 74 -1.71 -9.49 2.03
N ALA A 75 -2.29 -8.33 2.38
CA ALA A 75 -1.93 -7.05 1.77
C ALA A 75 -0.50 -6.61 2.13
N PHE A 76 -0.07 -6.81 3.37
CA PHE A 76 1.32 -6.51 3.75
C PHE A 76 2.30 -7.51 3.11
N ASP A 77 1.93 -8.78 2.99
CA ASP A 77 2.76 -9.77 2.31
C ASP A 77 2.88 -9.50 0.81
N TRP A 78 1.84 -8.98 0.17
CA TRP A 78 1.93 -8.47 -1.20
C TRP A 78 2.99 -7.37 -1.31
N TYR A 79 2.94 -6.37 -0.43
CA TYR A 79 3.91 -5.28 -0.44
C TYR A 79 5.36 -5.78 -0.30
N ARG A 80 5.59 -6.79 0.55
CA ARG A 80 6.91 -7.42 0.72
C ARG A 80 7.43 -8.15 -0.51
N ARG A 81 6.56 -8.54 -1.44
CA ARG A 81 6.93 -9.21 -2.70
C ARG A 81 7.23 -8.23 -3.84
N LEU A 82 6.99 -6.93 -3.64
CA LEU A 82 7.34 -5.91 -4.63
C LEU A 82 8.85 -5.91 -4.91
N LYS A 83 9.21 -5.72 -6.18
CA LYS A 83 10.61 -5.69 -6.59
C LYS A 83 11.28 -4.42 -6.04
N PRO A 84 12.56 -4.48 -5.63
CA PRO A 84 13.31 -3.28 -5.29
C PRO A 84 13.25 -2.24 -6.42
N GLY A 85 12.91 -0.99 -6.09
CA GLY A 85 12.82 0.11 -7.06
C GLY A 85 11.57 0.08 -7.95
N SER A 86 10.58 -0.78 -7.66
CA SER A 86 9.33 -0.78 -8.41
C SER A 86 8.41 0.39 -8.07
N ILE A 87 8.61 1.05 -6.93
CA ILE A 87 7.81 2.20 -6.49
C ILE A 87 8.71 3.44 -6.44
N ASN A 88 8.58 4.31 -7.44
CA ASN A 88 9.38 5.55 -7.57
C ASN A 88 8.59 6.80 -7.20
N ASN A 89 7.26 6.71 -7.20
CA ASN A 89 6.35 7.81 -6.91
C ASN A 89 5.05 7.26 -6.29
N TRP A 90 4.08 8.12 -5.98
CA TRP A 90 2.79 7.69 -5.43
C TRP A 90 1.93 6.91 -6.44
N ASP A 91 1.97 7.30 -7.71
CA ASP A 91 1.19 6.68 -8.80
C ASP A 91 1.58 5.21 -9.02
N ASP A 92 2.88 4.90 -8.94
CA ASP A 92 3.40 3.53 -8.99
C ASP A 92 2.81 2.67 -7.86
N MET A 93 2.68 3.24 -6.65
CA MET A 93 2.14 2.55 -5.47
C MET A 93 0.65 2.27 -5.63
N GLU A 94 -0.11 3.28 -6.06
CA GLU A 94 -1.55 3.19 -6.30
C GLU A 94 -1.87 2.18 -7.40
N SER A 95 -1.19 2.28 -8.54
CA SER A 95 -1.34 1.36 -9.67
C SER A 95 -0.99 -0.08 -9.28
N SER A 96 0.11 -0.27 -8.54
CA SER A 96 0.51 -1.61 -8.09
C SER A 96 -0.51 -2.20 -7.12
N PHE A 97 -1.06 -1.38 -6.22
CA PHE A 97 -2.05 -1.81 -5.22
C PHE A 97 -3.37 -2.20 -5.87
N LEU A 98 -3.94 -1.35 -6.72
CA LEU A 98 -5.18 -1.62 -7.46
C LEU A 98 -5.05 -2.75 -8.49
N GLY A 99 -3.85 -2.97 -9.03
CA GLY A 99 -3.59 -4.12 -9.90
C GLY A 99 -3.46 -5.46 -9.15
N SER A 100 -3.38 -5.42 -7.82
CA SER A 100 -3.19 -6.62 -6.99
C SER A 100 -4.39 -6.95 -6.11
N PHE A 101 -5.19 -5.94 -5.79
CA PHE A 101 -6.47 -6.06 -5.10
C PHE A 101 -7.51 -5.41 -5.99
N PHE A 102 -8.53 -6.17 -6.38
CA PHE A 102 -9.66 -5.68 -7.17
C PHE A 102 -10.88 -5.55 -6.27
N ASP A 103 -11.85 -4.72 -6.66
CA ASP A 103 -13.15 -4.69 -6.01
C ASP A 103 -13.87 -6.03 -6.29
N ASP A 104 -14.44 -6.68 -5.26
CA ASP A 104 -15.15 -7.99 -5.36
C ASP A 104 -16.34 -8.00 -6.35
N ASP A 105 -16.70 -6.87 -6.97
CA ASP A 105 -17.73 -6.80 -8.02
C ASP A 105 -17.28 -7.42 -9.37
N ASP A 106 -15.99 -7.76 -9.53
CA ASP A 106 -15.48 -8.60 -10.62
C ASP A 106 -15.37 -10.09 -10.23
N GLU A 107 -16.31 -10.59 -9.41
CA GLU A 107 -16.55 -12.03 -9.34
C GLU A 107 -17.10 -12.50 -10.71
N VAL A 108 -16.21 -12.69 -11.69
CA VAL A 108 -16.46 -13.67 -12.74
C VAL A 108 -16.50 -15.01 -12.05
N SER A 109 -17.70 -15.37 -11.59
CA SER A 109 -18.00 -16.69 -11.12
C SER A 109 -17.58 -17.64 -12.24
N ILE A 110 -16.55 -18.46 -11.97
CA ILE A 110 -16.18 -19.62 -12.79
C ILE A 110 -17.30 -20.70 -12.70
N GLY A 111 -18.54 -20.28 -12.42
CA GLY A 111 -19.78 -21.04 -12.41
C GLY A 111 -20.59 -20.91 -13.70
N THR A 112 -20.26 -20.03 -14.65
CA THR A 112 -20.72 -20.23 -16.06
C THR A 112 -19.75 -21.15 -16.79
N LEU A 113 -19.63 -22.34 -16.22
CA LEU A 113 -19.21 -23.57 -16.86
C LEU A 113 -20.15 -23.85 -18.03
N PHE A 114 -19.56 -24.27 -19.15
CA PHE A 114 -20.06 -25.33 -20.02
C PHE A 114 -21.56 -25.66 -19.92
N ASP A 115 -22.33 -25.15 -20.87
CA ASP A 115 -23.51 -25.79 -21.46
C ASP A 115 -23.78 -25.03 -22.79
N GLU A 116 -24.06 -25.63 -23.94
CA GLU A 116 -24.54 -26.97 -24.23
C GLU A 116 -24.30 -27.25 -25.74
N LYS A 117 -23.75 -28.43 -26.04
CA LYS A 117 -23.91 -29.26 -27.26
C LYS A 117 -23.24 -28.89 -28.60
#